data_AF-A0A067FG15-F1
#
_entry.id   AF-A0A067FG15-F1
#
_cell.length_a   1.000
_cell.length_b   1.000
_cell.length_c   1.000
_cell.angle_alpha   90.00
_cell.angle_beta   90.00
_cell.angle_gamma   90.00
#
_symmetry.space_group_name_H-M   'P 1'
#
loop_
_entity.id
_entity.type
_entity.pdbx_description
1 polymer ?
#
loop_
_entity_poly.entity_id
_entity_poly.type
_entity_poly.pdbx_seq_one_letter_code
_entity_poly.pdbx_strand_id
1 'polypeptide(L)'
;MDAQVAYGFHHLRNEKPYLAQGPISNKLIYSGYSCTQGWFLTPCISDPNLRGLKNILRMHVKKVNCSEWEQVAVPKSVRAIVALNLHNYASGRNPWGNLSPEYLEKKGFVEAHADDGLLEIFGLKQGWHASFVMVELISAKHIAQAAAIRLEFRGGEWKDAFMQMDGEPWKQPLNRDYSTFVEIKRVPFQSLMISGE
;
A
#
# COMPACT_ATOMS: atom_id res chain seq x y z
N MET A 1 -0.11 2.79 -10.27
CA MET A 1 -0.74 3.37 -9.05
C MET A 1 0.38 4.02 -8.22
N ASP A 2 0.38 4.11 -6.88
CA ASP A 2 1.42 4.89 -6.16
C ASP A 2 2.85 4.32 -6.31
N ALA A 3 3.03 3.02 -6.10
CA ALA A 3 4.33 2.36 -6.29
C ALA A 3 4.89 2.49 -7.73
N GLN A 4 4.03 2.66 -8.74
CA GLN A 4 4.43 2.89 -10.12
C GLN A 4 4.91 4.34 -10.35
N VAL A 5 4.28 5.30 -9.67
CA VAL A 5 4.70 6.71 -9.66
C VAL A 5 6.05 6.80 -8.95
N ALA A 6 6.18 6.17 -7.77
CA ALA A 6 7.43 6.08 -7.03
C ALA A 6 8.55 5.44 -7.88
N TYR A 7 8.27 4.33 -8.57
CA TYR A 7 9.24 3.69 -9.46
C TYR A 7 9.71 4.64 -10.58
N GLY A 8 8.78 5.32 -11.25
CA GLY A 8 9.09 6.28 -12.32
C GLY A 8 9.91 7.47 -11.81
N PHE A 9 9.52 8.03 -10.66
CA PHE A 9 10.24 9.13 -10.02
C PHE A 9 11.65 8.71 -9.57
N HIS A 10 11.79 7.53 -8.96
CA HIS A 10 13.07 6.99 -8.52
C HIS A 10 14.03 6.82 -9.70
N HIS A 11 13.55 6.28 -10.82
CA HIS A 11 14.37 6.11 -12.03
C HIS A 11 14.82 7.47 -12.60
N LEU A 12 13.91 8.45 -12.67
CA LEU A 12 14.28 9.81 -13.11
C LEU A 12 15.33 10.44 -12.20
N ARG A 13 15.21 10.27 -10.87
CA ARG A 13 16.20 10.80 -9.92
C ARG A 13 17.57 10.18 -10.15
N ASN A 14 17.64 8.90 -10.50
CA ASN A 14 18.89 8.21 -10.79
C ASN A 14 19.49 8.64 -12.13
N GLU A 15 18.67 8.81 -13.18
CA GLU A 15 19.14 9.24 -14.50
C GLU A 15 19.51 10.73 -14.56
N LYS A 16 18.74 11.57 -13.86
CA LYS A 16 18.82 13.04 -13.92
C LYS A 16 18.75 13.65 -12.52
N PRO A 17 19.76 13.41 -11.66
CA PRO A 17 19.74 13.88 -10.28
C PRO A 17 19.66 15.40 -10.15
N TYR A 18 20.14 16.14 -11.16
CA TYR A 18 20.08 17.60 -11.22
C TYR A 18 18.65 18.16 -11.23
N LEU A 19 17.64 17.38 -11.65
CA LEU A 19 16.24 17.79 -11.61
C LEU A 19 15.60 17.60 -10.23
N ALA A 20 16.19 16.76 -9.38
CA ALA A 20 15.62 16.26 -8.14
C ALA A 20 16.43 16.65 -6.89
N GLN A 21 17.08 17.82 -6.92
CA GLN A 21 17.98 18.29 -5.85
C GLN A 21 17.26 18.87 -4.63
N GLY A 22 15.99 19.26 -4.76
CA GLY A 22 15.25 19.99 -3.73
C GLY A 22 13.89 19.37 -3.37
N PRO A 23 13.41 19.53 -2.13
CA PRO A 23 12.10 19.00 -1.70
C PRO A 23 10.93 19.51 -2.54
N ILE A 24 10.97 20.78 -2.98
CA ILE A 24 9.92 21.38 -3.82
C ILE A 24 9.94 20.74 -5.21
N SER A 25 11.10 20.66 -5.85
CA SER A 25 11.27 20.01 -7.16
C SER A 25 10.81 18.55 -7.11
N ASN A 26 11.19 17.82 -6.06
CA ASN A 26 10.78 16.42 -5.88
C ASN A 26 9.26 16.28 -5.78
N LYS A 27 8.59 17.15 -5.01
CA LYS A 27 7.13 17.16 -4.90
C LYS A 27 6.45 17.49 -6.24
N LEU A 28 6.97 18.46 -6.99
CA LEU A 28 6.42 18.84 -8.30
C LEU A 28 6.58 17.70 -9.32
N ILE A 29 7.75 17.08 -9.39
CA ILE A 29 8.03 15.98 -10.30
C ILE A 29 7.15 14.77 -9.95
N TYR A 30 7.07 14.39 -8.67
CA TYR A 30 6.21 13.29 -8.22
C TYR A 30 4.73 13.53 -8.55
N SER A 31 4.28 14.78 -8.37
CA SER A 31 2.92 15.21 -8.76
C SER A 31 2.70 15.09 -10.26
N GLY A 32 3.70 15.46 -11.08
CA GLY A 32 3.68 15.30 -12.52
C GLY A 32 3.57 13.84 -12.97
N TYR A 33 4.34 12.93 -12.36
CA TYR A 33 4.22 11.49 -12.62
C TYR A 33 2.84 10.95 -12.22
N SER A 34 2.28 11.44 -11.11
CA SER A 34 0.93 11.06 -10.68
C SER A 34 -0.11 11.43 -11.75
N CYS A 35 -0.06 12.65 -12.29
CA CYS A 35 -1.00 13.08 -13.34
C CYS A 35 -0.82 12.30 -14.65
N THR A 36 0.41 12.08 -15.09
CA THR A 36 0.71 11.45 -16.40
C THR A 36 0.48 9.94 -16.43
N GLN A 37 0.61 9.24 -15.30
CA GLN A 37 0.32 7.80 -15.20
C GLN A 37 -1.18 7.48 -15.03
N GLY A 38 -2.07 8.44 -15.30
CA GLY A 38 -3.52 8.21 -15.27
C GLY A 38 -4.12 8.04 -13.87
N TRP A 39 -3.38 8.37 -12.82
CA TRP A 39 -3.82 8.25 -11.41
C TRP A 39 -5.08 9.08 -11.13
N PHE A 40 -5.18 10.28 -11.71
CA PHE A 40 -6.33 11.19 -11.52
C PHE A 40 -7.37 11.13 -12.65
N LEU A 41 -7.05 10.50 -13.77
CA LEU A 41 -7.91 10.38 -14.95
C LEU A 41 -8.49 8.98 -15.14
N THR A 42 -8.29 8.11 -14.16
CA THR A 42 -8.72 6.70 -14.17
C THR A 42 -10.23 6.47 -14.38
N PRO A 43 -11.16 7.36 -13.97
CA PRO A 43 -12.58 7.22 -14.30
C PRO A 43 -12.90 7.37 -15.80
N CYS A 44 -12.03 8.05 -16.56
CA CYS A 44 -12.24 8.37 -17.98
C CYS A 44 -11.43 7.47 -18.92
N ILE A 45 -10.62 6.54 -18.38
CA ILE A 45 -9.72 5.69 -19.15
C ILE A 45 -10.21 4.23 -19.05
N SER A 46 -10.60 3.66 -20.18
CA SER A 46 -11.04 2.27 -20.33
C SER A 46 -9.88 1.30 -20.52
N ASP A 47 -8.76 1.49 -19.81
CA ASP A 47 -7.58 0.63 -19.94
C ASP A 47 -7.75 -0.64 -19.07
N PRO A 48 -7.63 -1.86 -19.64
CA PRO A 48 -7.60 -3.11 -18.88
C PRO A 48 -6.56 -3.13 -17.76
N ASN A 49 -5.42 -2.42 -17.92
CA ASN A 49 -4.35 -2.26 -16.94
C ASN A 49 -4.77 -1.37 -15.74
N LEU A 50 -5.98 -0.83 -15.74
CA LEU A 50 -6.52 -0.04 -14.65
C LEU A 50 -7.62 -0.79 -13.88
N ARG A 51 -7.88 -2.07 -14.20
CA ARG A 51 -8.84 -2.91 -13.46
C ARG A 51 -8.36 -3.13 -12.00
N GLY A 52 -9.32 -3.24 -11.08
CA GLY A 52 -9.04 -3.38 -9.64
C GLY A 52 -8.21 -4.62 -9.28
N LEU A 53 -7.49 -4.55 -8.15
CA LEU A 53 -6.55 -5.60 -7.71
C LEU A 53 -7.21 -6.96 -7.51
N LYS A 54 -8.52 -7.00 -7.24
CA LYS A 54 -9.28 -8.23 -6.98
C LYS A 54 -9.07 -9.33 -8.03
N ASN A 55 -8.82 -8.97 -9.29
CA ASN A 55 -8.68 -9.96 -10.36
C ASN A 55 -7.31 -10.63 -10.41
N ILE A 56 -6.28 -9.96 -9.89
CA ILE A 56 -4.88 -10.42 -9.97
C ILE A 56 -4.31 -10.80 -8.59
N LEU A 57 -4.91 -10.31 -7.51
CA LEU A 57 -4.39 -10.43 -6.16
C LEU A 57 -5.39 -11.13 -5.24
N ARG A 58 -4.91 -12.16 -4.55
CA ARG A 58 -5.56 -12.72 -3.36
C ARG A 58 -4.70 -12.41 -2.15
N MET A 59 -5.34 -11.85 -1.11
CA MET A 59 -4.66 -11.51 0.13
C MET A 59 -5.04 -12.51 1.21
N HIS A 60 -4.04 -12.99 1.92
CA HIS A 60 -4.19 -13.82 3.10
C HIS A 60 -3.49 -13.14 4.27
N VAL A 61 -4.05 -13.29 5.46
CA VAL A 61 -3.50 -12.70 6.68
C VAL A 61 -3.39 -13.73 7.78
N LYS A 62 -2.47 -13.51 8.72
CA LYS A 62 -2.46 -14.21 10.00
C LYS A 62 -2.83 -13.23 11.11
N LYS A 63 -3.74 -13.67 11.99
CA LYS A 63 -3.99 -13.00 13.27
C LYS A 63 -2.85 -13.30 14.24
N VAL A 64 -2.72 -12.47 15.26
CA VAL A 64 -1.76 -12.70 16.36
C VAL A 64 -2.03 -14.07 16.98
N ASN A 65 -0.96 -14.80 17.27
CA ASN A 65 -1.00 -16.15 17.86
C ASN A 65 -1.75 -17.22 17.02
N CYS A 66 -1.95 -16.99 15.71
CA CYS A 66 -2.56 -17.97 14.81
C CYS A 66 -1.54 -18.53 13.81
N SER A 67 -1.52 -19.85 13.62
CA SER A 67 -0.69 -20.52 12.60
C SER A 67 -1.31 -20.45 11.20
N GLU A 68 -2.63 -20.34 11.12
CA GLU A 68 -3.38 -20.49 9.88
C GLU A 68 -3.52 -19.18 9.10
N TRP A 69 -3.52 -19.31 7.78
CA TRP A 69 -3.78 -18.20 6.87
C TRP A 69 -5.27 -18.04 6.63
N GLU A 70 -5.80 -16.85 6.87
CA GLU A 70 -7.18 -16.48 6.56
C GLU A 70 -7.22 -15.63 5.29
N GLN A 71 -8.05 -16.01 4.31
CA GLN A 71 -8.20 -15.21 3.09
C GLN A 71 -9.07 -13.98 3.37
N VAL A 72 -8.57 -12.78 3.03
CA VAL A 72 -9.28 -11.51 3.18
C VAL A 72 -9.71 -10.99 1.81
N ALA A 73 -10.98 -10.59 1.71
CA ALA A 73 -11.54 -10.06 0.47
C ALA A 73 -11.06 -8.63 0.21
N VAL A 74 -10.32 -8.44 -0.89
CA VAL A 74 -9.97 -7.11 -1.39
C VAL A 74 -11.19 -6.49 -2.10
N PRO A 75 -11.67 -5.30 -1.67
CA PRO A 75 -12.82 -4.67 -2.31
C PRO A 75 -12.56 -4.38 -3.79
N LYS A 76 -13.57 -4.58 -4.66
CA LYS A 76 -13.46 -4.40 -6.12
C LYS A 76 -12.93 -3.02 -6.56
N SER A 77 -13.18 -2.00 -5.74
CA SER A 77 -12.76 -0.61 -6.03
C SER A 77 -11.31 -0.30 -5.64
N VAL A 78 -10.65 -1.18 -4.89
CA VAL A 78 -9.26 -1.00 -4.46
C VAL A 78 -8.32 -1.35 -5.61
N ARG A 79 -7.35 -0.47 -5.83
CA ARG A 79 -6.35 -0.57 -6.90
C ARG A 79 -4.91 -0.50 -6.35
N ALA A 80 -4.73 -0.13 -5.09
CA ALA A 80 -3.47 -0.20 -4.36
C ALA A 80 -3.73 -0.64 -2.92
N ILE A 81 -2.87 -1.48 -2.38
CA ILE A 81 -2.88 -1.89 -0.97
C ILE A 81 -1.66 -1.28 -0.30
N VAL A 82 -1.86 -0.75 0.89
CA VAL A 82 -0.80 -0.24 1.76
C VAL A 82 -0.91 -1.00 3.07
N ALA A 83 0.24 -1.46 3.56
CA ALA A 83 0.41 -2.03 4.89
C ALA A 83 1.34 -1.11 5.67
N LEU A 84 0.92 -0.67 6.85
CA LEU A 84 1.72 0.18 7.72
C LEU A 84 2.15 -0.58 8.97
N ASN A 85 3.40 -0.36 9.37
CA ASN A 85 3.90 -0.67 10.72
C ASN A 85 4.04 0.61 11.56
N LEU A 86 4.22 1.76 10.90
CA LEU A 86 4.23 3.07 11.53
C LEU A 86 3.04 3.86 11.00
N HIS A 87 2.46 4.72 11.83
CA HIS A 87 1.26 5.49 11.46
C HIS A 87 1.48 6.47 10.30
N ASN A 88 2.73 6.70 9.92
CA ASN A 88 3.12 7.71 8.94
C ASN A 88 3.26 7.13 7.53
N TYR A 89 2.60 7.77 6.57
CA TYR A 89 2.67 7.48 5.14
C TYR A 89 2.72 8.78 4.34
N ALA A 90 3.31 8.77 3.14
CA ALA A 90 3.32 9.87 2.17
C ALA A 90 3.52 11.28 2.78
N SER A 91 4.74 11.58 3.25
CA SER A 91 5.09 12.87 3.87
C SER A 91 4.44 13.11 5.25
N GLY A 92 4.30 12.07 6.06
CA GLY A 92 3.88 12.17 7.48
C GLY A 92 2.37 12.21 7.71
N ARG A 93 1.58 11.68 6.79
CA ARG A 93 0.12 11.55 6.91
C ARG A 93 -0.26 10.28 7.64
N ASN A 94 -1.42 10.28 8.30
CA ASN A 94 -1.98 9.09 8.95
C ASN A 94 -3.25 8.60 8.21
N PRO A 95 -3.11 7.83 7.11
CA PRO A 95 -4.24 7.36 6.32
C PRO A 95 -5.08 6.27 7.02
N TRP A 96 -4.52 5.58 8.03
CA TRP A 96 -5.29 4.68 8.88
C TRP A 96 -6.28 5.48 9.74
N GLY A 97 -5.81 6.60 10.29
CA GLY A 97 -6.58 7.59 11.04
C GLY A 97 -6.94 7.13 12.45
N ASN A 98 -7.72 7.98 13.12
CA ASN A 98 -8.24 7.71 14.47
C ASN A 98 -9.68 7.21 14.35
N LEU A 99 -9.86 5.90 14.40
CA LEU A 99 -11.16 5.27 14.22
C LEU A 99 -11.98 5.34 15.51
N SER A 100 -13.28 5.56 15.40
CA SER A 100 -14.15 5.58 16.58
C SER A 100 -14.20 4.20 17.24
N PRO A 101 -14.39 4.12 18.57
CA PRO A 101 -14.50 2.85 19.27
C PRO A 101 -15.57 1.92 18.67
N GLU A 102 -16.72 2.46 18.26
CA GLU A 102 -17.81 1.69 17.66
C GLU A 102 -17.41 1.11 16.29
N TYR A 103 -16.59 1.83 15.52
CA TYR A 103 -16.09 1.34 14.24
C TYR A 103 -15.04 0.25 14.43
N LEU A 104 -14.14 0.41 15.40
CA LEU A 104 -13.15 -0.59 15.78
C LEU A 104 -13.85 -1.90 16.19
N GLU A 105 -14.81 -1.83 17.12
CA GLU A 105 -15.58 -2.98 17.56
C GLU A 105 -16.31 -3.66 16.40
N LYS A 106 -17.03 -2.88 15.58
CA LYS A 106 -17.75 -3.40 14.40
C LYS A 106 -16.85 -4.13 13.41
N LYS A 107 -15.58 -3.72 13.31
CA LYS A 107 -14.59 -4.30 12.39
C LYS A 107 -13.73 -5.37 13.04
N GLY A 108 -13.76 -5.51 14.36
CA GLY A 108 -12.80 -6.32 15.10
C GLY A 108 -11.37 -5.78 14.98
N PHE A 109 -11.23 -4.46 14.88
CA PHE A 109 -9.93 -3.78 14.88
C PHE A 109 -9.59 -3.31 16.30
N VAL A 110 -8.31 -3.12 16.53
CA VAL A 110 -7.75 -2.49 17.73
C VAL A 110 -7.19 -1.12 17.37
N GLU A 111 -6.93 -0.31 18.39
CA GLU A 111 -6.18 0.93 18.21
C GLU A 111 -4.82 0.62 17.59
N ALA A 112 -4.40 1.43 16.62
CA ALA A 112 -3.14 1.20 15.92
C ALA A 112 -1.97 1.60 16.82
N HIS A 113 -1.03 0.67 16.97
CA HIS A 113 0.21 0.90 17.70
C HIS A 113 1.38 0.27 16.92
N ALA A 114 2.55 0.90 16.99
CA ALA A 114 3.72 0.40 16.26
C ALA A 114 4.42 -0.79 16.94
N ASP A 115 4.02 -1.14 18.16
CA ASP A 115 4.63 -2.16 19.03
C ASP A 115 3.68 -3.32 19.39
N ASP A 116 2.46 -3.33 18.86
CA ASP A 116 1.46 -4.39 19.11
C ASP A 116 1.68 -5.67 18.28
N GLY A 117 2.59 -5.61 17.30
CA GLY A 117 2.89 -6.71 16.39
C GLY A 117 1.85 -6.91 15.28
N LEU A 118 1.03 -5.90 15.00
CA LEU A 118 0.08 -5.82 13.91
C LEU A 118 0.57 -4.88 12.80
N LEU A 119 0.01 -5.09 11.62
CA LEU A 119 0.13 -4.20 10.48
C LEU A 119 -1.26 -3.71 10.08
N GLU A 120 -1.38 -2.40 9.90
CA GLU A 120 -2.59 -1.73 9.42
C GLU A 120 -2.70 -1.85 7.89
N ILE A 121 -3.70 -2.58 7.40
CA ILE A 121 -3.87 -2.84 5.97
C ILE A 121 -5.07 -2.09 5.43
N PHE A 122 -4.84 -1.18 4.50
CA PHE A 122 -5.90 -0.43 3.83
C PHE A 122 -5.70 -0.34 2.31
N GLY A 123 -6.77 0.01 1.62
CA GLY A 123 -6.83 0.14 0.17
C GLY A 123 -7.05 1.57 -0.30
N LEU A 124 -6.37 1.93 -1.39
CA LEU A 124 -6.59 3.17 -2.15
C LEU A 124 -7.25 2.84 -3.50
N LYS A 125 -8.17 3.71 -3.94
CA LYS A 125 -8.98 3.47 -5.15
C LYS A 125 -8.39 4.11 -6.41
N GLN A 126 -8.26 5.43 -6.40
CA GLN A 126 -7.79 6.25 -7.51
C GLN A 126 -7.28 7.57 -6.92
N GLY A 127 -6.67 8.41 -7.74
CA GLY A 127 -5.93 9.57 -7.26
C GLY A 127 -6.69 10.54 -6.40
N TRP A 128 -7.92 10.92 -6.75
CA TRP A 128 -8.74 11.80 -5.92
C TRP A 128 -9.07 11.17 -4.56
N HIS A 129 -9.41 9.88 -4.54
CA HIS A 129 -9.63 9.16 -3.27
C HIS A 129 -8.36 9.15 -2.43
N ALA A 130 -7.20 8.84 -3.04
CA ALA A 130 -5.94 8.86 -2.32
C ALA A 130 -5.61 10.27 -1.80
N SER A 131 -5.77 11.32 -2.61
CA SER A 131 -5.54 12.71 -2.19
C SER A 131 -6.43 13.11 -1.03
N PHE A 132 -7.74 12.81 -1.06
CA PHE A 132 -8.65 13.11 0.04
C PHE A 132 -8.32 12.34 1.32
N VAL A 133 -7.84 11.10 1.20
CA VAL A 133 -7.29 10.35 2.34
C VAL A 133 -6.04 11.03 2.90
N MET A 134 -5.11 11.46 2.03
CA MET A 134 -3.86 12.12 2.47
C MET A 134 -4.09 13.47 3.13
N VAL A 135 -5.20 14.16 2.86
CA VAL A 135 -5.60 15.41 3.52
C VAL A 135 -6.67 15.20 4.60
N GLU A 136 -6.90 13.95 5.01
CA GLU A 136 -7.79 13.58 6.12
C GLU A 136 -9.26 14.03 5.94
N LEU A 137 -9.69 14.30 4.71
CA LEU A 137 -11.08 14.64 4.40
C LEU A 137 -11.99 13.40 4.37
N ILE A 138 -11.43 12.24 4.06
CA ILE A 138 -12.13 10.95 4.06
C ILE A 138 -11.21 9.85 4.59
N SER A 139 -11.81 8.76 5.07
CA SER A 139 -11.05 7.57 5.49
C SER A 139 -10.60 6.72 4.30
N ALA A 140 -9.44 6.07 4.46
CA ALA A 140 -9.03 4.99 3.58
C ALA A 140 -10.03 3.81 3.62
N LYS A 141 -9.89 2.87 2.70
CA LYS A 141 -10.64 1.61 2.79
C LYS A 141 -9.89 0.64 3.69
N HIS A 142 -10.18 0.64 4.98
CA HIS A 142 -9.65 -0.36 5.91
C HIS A 142 -10.02 -1.78 5.47
N ILE A 143 -9.02 -2.66 5.43
CA ILE A 143 -9.18 -4.05 4.97
C ILE A 143 -9.00 -5.00 6.16
N ALA A 144 -7.88 -4.91 6.88
CA ALA A 144 -7.57 -5.79 8.00
C ALA A 144 -6.47 -5.20 8.90
N GLN A 145 -6.33 -5.76 10.10
CA GLN A 145 -5.09 -5.73 10.88
C GLN A 145 -4.54 -7.15 10.97
N ALA A 146 -3.23 -7.31 10.84
CA ALA A 146 -2.62 -8.65 10.78
C ALA A 146 -1.17 -8.70 11.27
N ALA A 147 -0.78 -9.83 11.85
CA ALA A 147 0.61 -10.11 12.24
C ALA A 147 1.49 -10.57 11.07
N ALA A 148 0.88 -11.09 10.00
CA ALA A 148 1.56 -11.42 8.76
C ALA A 148 0.62 -11.30 7.57
N ILE A 149 1.17 -10.98 6.40
CA ILE A 149 0.45 -10.77 5.15
C ILE A 149 1.07 -11.67 4.08
N ARG A 150 0.24 -12.35 3.30
CA ARG A 150 0.64 -13.08 2.10
C ARG A 150 -0.19 -12.58 0.93
N LEU A 151 0.52 -12.04 -0.06
CA LEU A 151 -0.03 -11.59 -1.32
C LEU A 151 0.24 -12.69 -2.37
N GLU A 152 -0.83 -13.30 -2.86
CA GLU A 152 -0.78 -14.24 -3.98
C GLU A 152 -1.18 -13.49 -5.25
N PHE A 153 -0.21 -13.28 -6.15
CA PHE A 153 -0.41 -12.68 -7.46
C PHE A 153 -0.59 -13.76 -8.52
N ARG A 154 -1.59 -13.58 -9.37
CA ARG A 154 -1.80 -14.37 -10.58
C ARG A 154 -1.49 -13.49 -11.78
N GLY A 155 -0.29 -13.65 -12.33
CA GLY A 155 0.24 -12.77 -13.38
C GLY A 155 -0.65 -12.77 -14.62
N GLY A 156 -0.93 -13.93 -15.19
CA GLY A 156 -1.67 -14.01 -16.45
C GLY A 156 -0.99 -13.14 -17.52
N GLU A 157 -1.68 -12.12 -18.03
CA GLU A 157 -1.11 -11.17 -19.01
C GLU A 157 -0.18 -10.12 -18.38
N TRP A 158 -0.15 -10.00 -17.05
CA TRP A 158 0.69 -9.05 -16.33
C TRP A 158 2.06 -9.66 -16.04
N LYS A 159 3.12 -8.97 -16.49
CA LYS A 159 4.52 -9.40 -16.31
C LYS A 159 5.12 -8.97 -14.97
N ASP A 160 4.74 -7.79 -14.49
CA ASP A 160 5.31 -7.18 -13.30
C ASP A 160 4.22 -6.57 -12.42
N ALA A 161 4.40 -6.61 -11.10
CA ALA A 161 3.70 -5.77 -10.14
C ALA A 161 4.62 -4.66 -9.63
N PHE A 162 4.14 -3.43 -9.59
CA PHE A 162 4.88 -2.33 -8.97
C PHE A 162 4.72 -2.40 -7.46
N MET A 163 5.84 -2.48 -6.75
CA MET A 163 5.91 -2.62 -5.31
C MET A 163 6.80 -1.51 -4.72
N GLN A 164 6.58 -1.21 -3.45
CA GLN A 164 7.39 -0.24 -2.71
C GLN A 164 7.43 -0.62 -1.22
N MET A 165 8.60 -0.44 -0.60
CA MET A 165 8.84 -0.67 0.83
C MET A 165 9.75 0.44 1.33
N ASP A 166 9.35 1.12 2.41
CA ASP A 166 10.14 2.17 3.09
C ASP A 166 10.75 3.24 2.17
N GLY A 167 10.04 3.59 1.09
CA GLY A 167 10.50 4.58 0.11
C GLY A 167 11.22 4.01 -1.11
N GLU A 168 11.58 2.73 -1.10
CA GLU A 168 12.30 2.07 -2.19
C GLU A 168 11.35 1.26 -3.10
N PRO A 169 11.15 1.68 -4.37
CA PRO A 169 10.26 1.01 -5.30
C PRO A 169 10.98 -0.04 -6.16
N TRP A 170 10.28 -1.11 -6.54
CA TRP A 170 10.76 -2.09 -7.51
C TRP A 170 9.64 -2.68 -8.38
N LYS A 171 10.02 -3.35 -9.46
CA LYS A 171 9.12 -4.22 -10.23
C LYS A 171 9.28 -5.65 -9.74
N GLN A 172 8.22 -6.20 -9.17
CA GLN A 172 8.16 -7.60 -8.78
C GLN A 172 7.76 -8.44 -10.00
N PRO A 173 8.64 -9.33 -10.49
CA PRO A 173 8.29 -10.21 -11.60
C PRO A 173 7.15 -11.15 -11.22
N LEU A 174 6.17 -11.30 -12.10
CA LEU A 174 5.03 -12.20 -11.95
C LEU A 174 5.21 -13.39 -12.88
N ASN A 175 4.92 -14.58 -12.36
CA ASN A 175 4.87 -15.77 -13.20
C ASN A 175 3.55 -15.78 -13.99
N ARG A 176 3.62 -16.16 -15.27
CA ARG A 176 2.46 -16.23 -16.17
C ARG A 176 1.53 -17.39 -15.82
N ASP A 177 2.13 -18.54 -15.52
CA ASP A 177 1.44 -19.82 -15.40
C ASP A 177 1.18 -20.20 -13.93
N TYR A 178 2.01 -19.69 -13.01
CA TYR A 178 1.96 -19.99 -11.58
C TYR A 178 1.70 -18.74 -10.73
N SER A 179 1.24 -18.95 -9.50
CA SER A 179 1.10 -17.86 -8.53
C SER A 179 2.48 -17.38 -8.03
N THR A 180 2.67 -16.08 -7.99
CA THR A 180 3.81 -15.44 -7.32
C THR A 180 3.38 -15.03 -5.91
N PHE A 181 4.16 -15.39 -4.89
CA PHE A 181 3.86 -15.06 -3.50
C PHE A 181 4.83 -14.01 -2.96
N VAL A 182 4.28 -12.99 -2.29
CA VAL A 182 5.04 -12.04 -1.47
C VAL A 182 4.52 -12.14 -0.04
N GLU A 183 5.40 -12.42 0.91
CA GLU A 183 5.07 -12.50 2.32
C GLU A 183 5.71 -11.36 3.10
N ILE A 184 4.91 -10.70 3.93
CA ILE A 184 5.37 -9.77 4.95
C ILE A 184 5.14 -10.45 6.28
N LYS A 185 6.24 -10.78 6.97
CA LYS A 185 6.20 -11.48 8.25
C LYS A 185 7.26 -10.92 9.18
N ARG A 186 6.98 -11.05 10.48
CA ARG A 186 7.92 -10.73 11.53
C ARG A 186 9.19 -11.59 11.37
N VAL A 187 10.34 -10.93 11.41
CA VAL A 187 11.64 -11.59 11.45
C VAL A 187 11.96 -12.08 12.87
N PRO A 188 12.85 -13.08 13.05
CA PRO A 188 13.20 -13.57 14.38
C PRO A 188 13.86 -12.54 15.29
N PHE A 189 14.65 -11.62 14.71
CA PHE A 189 15.36 -10.57 15.44
C PHE A 189 14.72 -9.22 15.15
N GLN A 190 14.33 -8.51 16.19
CA GLN A 190 13.54 -7.30 16.07
C GLN A 190 13.99 -6.23 17.04
N SER A 191 13.77 -4.98 16.64
CA SER A 191 13.86 -3.84 17.54
C SER A 191 12.65 -3.86 18.47
N LEU A 192 12.89 -3.67 19.77
CA LEU A 192 11.84 -3.48 20.76
C LEU A 192 11.65 -1.99 20.98
N MET A 193 10.40 -1.54 21.02
CA MET A 193 10.08 -0.20 21.51
C MET A 193 10.21 -0.24 23.03
N ILE A 194 11.10 0.59 23.58
CA ILE A 194 11.29 0.71 25.03
C ILE A 194 10.56 1.99 25.43
N SER A 195 9.53 1.88 26.27
CA SER A 195 8.94 3.04 26.94
C SER A 195 9.91 3.52 28.01
N GLY A 196 10.31 4.79 27.97
CA GLY A 196 11.02 5.40 29.08
C GLY A 196 10.07 5.56 30.27
N GLU A 197 10.47 5.04 31.43
CA GLU A 197 9.91 5.49 32.72
C GLU A 197 10.34 6.93 33.02
#